data_AF-A0A523RGC6-F1
#
_entry.id   AF-A0A523RGC6-F1
#
_cell.length_a   1.000
_cell.length_b   1.000
_cell.length_c   1.000
_cell.angle_alpha   90.00
_cell.angle_beta   90.00
_cell.angle_gamma   90.00
#
_symmetry.space_group_name_H-M   'P 1'
#
loop_
_entity.id
_entity.type
_entity.pdbx_description
1 polymer ?
#
loop_
_entity_poly.entity_id
_entity_poly.type
_entity_poly.pdbx_seq_one_letter_code
_entity_poly.pdbx_strand_id
1 'polypeptide(L)'
;MVEMSKKMEDYFSLLQKDVDKCYEIAEKARQKGLDPETFVESPQAKDLAGRVEKLVGPKGVADVIRVLKNQGKKEDEVVFQVVSDILSQKIVKIDSLEERVERAIRVGLAIKTMGVVSAPLEGISKILIREDQHNNKYLSLYFAGPIRAAGGTTAALCVLIADYVRKRSNIPKYEATEGEIGRFVEEVKLYDRRVHLQYPSSNDEIRYAVEHLPVEINGDPTEDEEVSAFRELPRIKTNKIRGGACLVLNDGILLKAPKLLKIAQNMKLEGWNWLGKLKEIAQKDEKVNKRDDLESKSTIKISPNSKYVSDIIAGRPVFSHPSKIGGHRMRYGRSRNTGLAAAGLHPATMAVLDGFIAIGTQLRIERPGKSTSICPVNSIEPPIVKLKNGSVVRISSAKQAKELFQDIKEILFLG
;
A
#
# COMPACT_ATOMS: atom_id res chain seq x y z
N MET A 1 27.18 -5.94 -5.67
CA MET A 1 27.15 -6.34 -4.24
C MET A 1 27.57 -5.14 -3.42
N VAL A 2 26.94 -4.92 -2.26
CA VAL A 2 27.38 -3.87 -1.33
C VAL A 2 28.70 -4.31 -0.73
N GLU A 3 29.73 -3.48 -0.82
CA GLU A 3 31.03 -3.77 -0.23
C GLU A 3 30.89 -3.72 1.30
N MET A 4 31.11 -4.86 1.96
CA MET A 4 30.98 -4.98 3.41
C MET A 4 32.37 -4.82 4.04
N SER A 5 32.44 -4.01 5.10
CA SER A 5 33.63 -3.98 5.95
C SER A 5 33.70 -5.27 6.76
N LYS A 6 34.92 -5.66 7.15
CA LYS A 6 35.14 -6.84 7.99
C LYS A 6 34.27 -6.85 9.26
N LYS A 7 34.11 -5.69 9.91
CA LYS A 7 33.23 -5.55 11.09
C LYS A 7 31.77 -5.89 10.79
N MET A 8 31.26 -5.53 9.60
CA MET A 8 29.90 -5.89 9.19
C MET A 8 29.78 -7.38 8.85
N GLU A 9 30.79 -7.95 8.20
CA GLU A 9 30.84 -9.39 7.93
C GLU A 9 30.85 -10.22 9.23
N ASP A 10 31.68 -9.82 10.20
CA ASP A 10 31.75 -10.45 11.52
C ASP A 10 30.39 -10.35 12.23
N TYR A 11 29.74 -9.19 12.17
CA TYR A 11 28.39 -8.97 12.73
C TYR A 11 27.34 -9.89 12.11
N PHE A 12 27.26 -9.96 10.77
CA PHE A 12 26.29 -10.83 10.10
C PHE A 12 26.58 -12.31 10.33
N SER A 13 27.86 -12.69 10.42
CA SER A 13 28.28 -14.06 10.73
C SER A 13 27.85 -14.47 12.13
N LEU A 14 27.98 -13.58 13.12
CA LEU A 14 27.49 -13.80 14.47
C LEU A 14 25.96 -14.01 14.48
N LEU A 15 25.21 -13.13 13.82
CA LEU A 15 23.76 -13.27 13.72
C LEU A 15 23.35 -14.58 13.05
N GLN A 16 24.00 -14.96 11.95
CA GLN A 16 23.70 -16.21 11.25
C GLN A 16 23.93 -17.43 12.16
N LYS A 17 25.04 -17.45 12.91
CA LYS A 17 25.35 -18.52 13.86
C LYS A 17 24.28 -18.65 14.94
N ASP A 18 23.77 -17.54 15.47
CA ASP A 18 22.72 -17.58 16.49
C ASP A 18 21.36 -17.97 15.92
N VAL A 19 21.05 -17.55 14.69
CA VAL A 19 19.86 -18.03 13.96
C VAL A 19 19.94 -19.53 13.72
N ASP A 20 21.07 -20.05 13.28
CA ASP A 20 21.25 -21.49 12.99
C ASP A 20 21.04 -22.35 14.24
N LYS A 21 21.55 -21.91 15.41
CA LYS A 21 21.26 -22.57 16.70
C LYS A 21 19.77 -22.63 17.00
N CYS A 22 19.04 -21.54 16.77
CA CYS A 22 17.59 -21.52 16.96
C CYS A 22 16.87 -22.50 16.02
N TYR A 23 17.30 -22.58 14.75
CA TYR A 23 16.75 -23.55 13.79
C TYR A 23 17.04 -24.99 14.18
N GLU A 24 18.25 -25.30 14.67
CA GLU A 24 18.58 -26.66 15.15
C GLU A 24 17.65 -27.12 16.28
N ILE A 25 17.30 -26.23 17.21
CA ILE A 25 16.36 -26.52 18.29
C ILE A 25 14.95 -26.74 17.70
N ALA A 26 14.51 -25.84 16.82
CA ALA A 26 13.18 -25.90 16.22
C ALA A 26 13.00 -27.16 15.35
N GLU A 27 13.98 -27.55 14.55
CA GLU A 27 13.94 -28.76 13.72
C GLU A 27 13.84 -30.02 14.60
N LYS A 28 14.64 -30.12 15.66
CA LYS A 28 14.54 -31.24 16.63
C LYS A 28 13.17 -31.32 17.29
N ALA A 29 12.52 -30.18 17.54
CA ALA A 29 11.18 -30.14 18.09
C ALA A 29 10.13 -30.60 17.06
N ARG A 30 10.18 -30.05 15.84
CA ARG A 30 9.26 -30.38 14.74
C ARG A 30 9.32 -31.85 14.32
N GLN A 31 10.51 -32.45 14.34
CA GLN A 31 10.70 -33.89 14.06
C GLN A 31 9.97 -34.83 15.02
N LYS A 32 9.50 -34.36 16.19
CA LYS A 32 8.67 -35.16 17.09
C LYS A 32 7.25 -35.40 16.56
N GLY A 33 6.83 -34.70 15.50
CA GLY A 33 5.52 -34.88 14.87
C GLY A 33 4.34 -34.46 15.75
N LEU A 34 4.56 -33.49 16.64
CA LEU A 34 3.52 -32.95 17.55
C LEU A 34 2.83 -31.69 17.00
N ASP A 35 3.36 -31.14 15.91
CA ASP A 35 2.87 -29.93 15.22
C ASP A 35 2.33 -30.29 13.83
N PRO A 36 1.61 -29.40 13.12
CA PRO A 36 1.04 -29.68 11.80
C PRO A 36 2.04 -30.16 10.75
N GLU A 37 3.30 -29.69 10.85
CA GLU A 37 4.39 -30.04 9.95
C GLU A 37 5.60 -30.54 10.73
N THR A 38 6.34 -31.48 10.12
CA THR A 38 7.53 -32.13 10.72
C THR A 38 8.85 -31.39 10.49
N PHE A 39 8.78 -30.22 9.84
CA PHE A 39 9.90 -29.33 9.52
C PHE A 39 9.57 -27.89 9.94
N VAL A 40 10.57 -27.01 9.98
CA VAL A 40 10.35 -25.59 10.27
C VAL A 40 9.69 -24.89 9.08
N GLU A 41 8.46 -24.41 9.27
CA GLU A 41 7.65 -23.78 8.21
C GLU A 41 8.10 -22.37 7.81
N SER A 42 8.94 -21.70 8.61
CA SER A 42 9.49 -20.38 8.28
C SER A 42 10.87 -20.54 7.65
N PRO A 43 11.03 -20.38 6.32
CA PRO A 43 12.32 -20.54 5.67
C PRO A 43 13.22 -19.30 5.82
N GLN A 44 14.52 -19.52 5.98
CA GLN A 44 15.50 -18.44 5.91
C GLN A 44 15.70 -17.93 4.47
N ALA A 45 15.88 -16.62 4.31
CA ALA A 45 16.25 -16.01 3.05
C ALA A 45 17.19 -14.81 3.27
N LYS A 46 18.32 -14.78 2.55
CA LYS A 46 19.36 -13.75 2.69
C LYS A 46 19.03 -12.45 1.97
N ASP A 47 18.24 -12.51 0.91
CA ASP A 47 17.95 -11.38 0.04
C ASP A 47 16.53 -11.45 -0.54
N LEU A 48 16.17 -10.42 -1.31
CA LEU A 48 14.90 -10.36 -2.05
C LEU A 48 14.69 -11.63 -2.88
N ALA A 49 15.70 -12.03 -3.63
CA ALA A 49 15.61 -13.12 -4.58
C ALA A 49 15.29 -14.45 -3.88
N GLY A 50 15.99 -14.74 -2.77
CA GLY A 50 15.72 -15.89 -1.93
C GLY A 50 14.33 -15.84 -1.29
N ARG A 51 13.85 -14.65 -0.87
CA ARG A 51 12.49 -14.51 -0.34
C ARG A 51 11.45 -14.87 -1.40
N VAL A 52 11.59 -14.37 -2.63
CA VAL A 52 10.66 -14.69 -3.73
C VAL A 52 10.65 -16.19 -4.02
N GLU A 53 11.82 -16.82 -4.15
CA GLU A 53 11.93 -18.26 -4.41
C GLU A 53 11.33 -19.10 -3.29
N LYS A 54 11.61 -18.77 -2.03
CA LYS A 54 11.07 -19.51 -0.88
C LYS A 54 9.56 -19.27 -0.68
N LEU A 55 9.07 -18.09 -1.00
CA LEU A 55 7.66 -17.72 -0.81
C LEU A 55 6.76 -18.31 -1.91
N VAL A 56 7.15 -18.16 -3.18
CA VAL A 56 6.30 -18.48 -4.32
C VAL A 56 7.01 -19.29 -5.40
N GLY A 57 8.24 -19.75 -5.19
CA GLY A 57 9.00 -20.46 -6.23
C GLY A 57 9.09 -19.68 -7.54
N PRO A 58 9.29 -20.35 -8.69
CA PRO A 58 9.82 -21.70 -8.78
C PRO A 58 11.30 -21.77 -8.36
N LYS A 59 11.83 -22.97 -8.14
CA LYS A 59 13.26 -23.17 -7.89
C LYS A 59 14.10 -22.61 -9.04
N GLY A 60 15.16 -21.88 -8.73
CA GLY A 60 16.05 -21.21 -9.68
C GLY A 60 15.65 -19.77 -10.03
N VAL A 61 14.46 -19.31 -9.62
CA VAL A 61 14.04 -17.92 -9.89
C VAL A 61 14.93 -16.90 -9.19
N ALA A 62 15.49 -17.24 -8.03
CA ALA A 62 16.35 -16.33 -7.26
C ALA A 62 17.59 -15.94 -8.06
N ASP A 63 18.21 -16.89 -8.76
CA ASP A 63 19.43 -16.64 -9.52
C ASP A 63 19.16 -15.73 -10.72
N VAL A 64 18.03 -15.95 -11.39
CA VAL A 64 17.57 -15.06 -12.47
C VAL A 64 17.35 -13.64 -11.97
N ILE A 65 16.67 -13.47 -10.82
CA ILE A 65 16.46 -12.15 -10.21
C ILE A 65 17.80 -11.48 -9.87
N ARG A 66 18.76 -12.21 -9.29
CA ARG A 66 20.09 -11.69 -8.95
C ARG A 66 20.86 -11.24 -10.20
N VAL A 67 20.86 -12.05 -11.26
CA VAL A 67 21.50 -11.72 -12.54
C VAL A 67 20.92 -10.44 -13.12
N LEU A 68 19.59 -10.34 -13.21
CA LEU A 68 18.92 -9.15 -13.77
C LEU A 68 19.19 -7.89 -12.93
N LYS A 69 19.22 -8.01 -11.60
CA LYS A 69 19.59 -6.89 -10.72
C LYS A 69 21.05 -6.48 -10.87
N ASN A 70 21.97 -7.42 -11.02
CA ASN A 70 23.39 -7.14 -11.25
C ASN A 70 23.64 -6.46 -12.60
N GLN A 71 22.78 -6.70 -13.60
CA GLN A 71 22.78 -5.97 -14.87
C GLN A 71 22.23 -4.53 -14.76
N GLY A 72 21.82 -4.08 -13.56
CA GLY A 72 21.29 -2.74 -13.35
C GLY A 72 19.85 -2.55 -13.83
N LYS A 73 19.11 -3.63 -14.13
CA LYS A 73 17.70 -3.54 -14.51
C LYS A 73 16.87 -2.94 -13.38
N LYS A 74 15.93 -2.07 -13.75
CA LYS A 74 14.96 -1.48 -12.82
C LYS A 74 13.99 -2.54 -12.33
N GLU A 75 13.37 -2.28 -11.19
CA GLU A 75 12.45 -3.21 -10.54
C GLU A 75 11.35 -3.74 -11.48
N ASP A 76 10.65 -2.87 -12.21
CA ASP A 76 9.59 -3.29 -13.14
C ASP A 76 10.15 -4.11 -14.32
N GLU A 77 11.35 -3.80 -14.81
CA GLU A 77 12.02 -4.56 -15.87
C GLU A 77 12.37 -5.97 -15.39
N VAL A 78 12.82 -6.12 -14.13
CA VAL A 78 13.06 -7.43 -13.51
C VAL A 78 11.76 -8.21 -13.42
N VAL A 79 10.66 -7.58 -12.97
CA VAL A 79 9.34 -8.23 -12.88
C VAL A 79 8.91 -8.78 -14.24
N PHE A 80 8.79 -7.94 -15.26
CA PHE A 80 8.26 -8.35 -16.57
C PHE A 80 9.19 -9.32 -17.31
N GLN A 81 10.51 -9.24 -17.09
CA GLN A 81 11.46 -10.20 -17.62
C GLN A 81 11.30 -11.57 -16.97
N VAL A 82 11.29 -11.65 -15.64
CA VAL A 82 11.15 -12.93 -14.91
C VAL A 82 9.81 -13.58 -15.23
N VAL A 83 8.72 -12.80 -15.27
CA VAL A 83 7.40 -13.27 -15.71
C VAL A 83 7.49 -13.88 -17.12
N SER A 84 8.19 -13.22 -18.05
CA SER A 84 8.38 -13.75 -19.40
C SER A 84 9.25 -15.01 -19.44
N ASP A 85 10.27 -15.12 -18.58
CA ASP A 85 11.17 -16.26 -18.52
C ASP A 85 10.49 -17.49 -17.88
N ILE A 86 9.52 -17.30 -16.97
CA ILE A 86 8.66 -18.37 -16.47
C ILE A 86 7.72 -18.86 -17.56
N LEU A 87 7.03 -17.95 -18.26
CA LEU A 87 6.09 -18.33 -19.33
C LEU A 87 6.78 -19.04 -20.50
N SER A 88 8.00 -18.63 -20.84
CA SER A 88 8.84 -19.27 -21.86
C SER A 88 9.62 -20.48 -21.34
N GLN A 89 9.38 -20.92 -20.10
CA GLN A 89 9.98 -22.11 -19.48
C GLN A 89 11.52 -22.10 -19.45
N LYS A 90 12.14 -20.92 -19.39
CA LYS A 90 13.61 -20.77 -19.30
C LYS A 90 14.14 -21.06 -17.90
N ILE A 91 13.30 -20.87 -16.87
CA ILE A 91 13.69 -21.07 -15.46
C ILE A 91 13.43 -22.52 -15.03
N VAL A 92 12.22 -22.99 -15.27
CA VAL A 92 11.76 -24.34 -14.94
C VAL A 92 10.75 -24.78 -16.00
N LYS A 93 10.70 -26.08 -16.28
CA LYS A 93 9.65 -26.67 -17.10
C LYS A 93 8.41 -26.87 -16.25
N ILE A 94 7.29 -26.32 -16.72
CA ILE A 94 5.97 -26.46 -16.10
C ILE A 94 5.03 -26.76 -17.26
N ASP A 95 4.44 -27.95 -17.28
CA ASP A 95 3.70 -28.43 -18.44
C ASP A 95 2.33 -27.73 -18.55
N SER A 96 1.60 -27.60 -17.43
CA SER A 96 0.30 -26.93 -17.38
C SER A 96 0.42 -25.43 -17.68
N LEU A 97 -0.43 -24.96 -18.60
CA LEU A 97 -0.52 -23.52 -18.90
C LEU A 97 -1.04 -22.74 -17.69
N GLU A 98 -2.05 -23.28 -17.00
CA GLU A 98 -2.66 -22.71 -15.81
C GLU A 98 -1.61 -22.53 -14.71
N GLU A 99 -0.81 -23.56 -14.43
CA GLU A 99 0.25 -23.48 -13.43
C GLU A 99 1.34 -22.47 -13.85
N ARG A 100 1.71 -22.42 -15.14
CA ARG A 100 2.66 -21.40 -15.64
C ARG A 100 2.13 -19.99 -15.45
N VAL A 101 0.87 -19.75 -15.80
CA VAL A 101 0.20 -18.44 -15.68
C VAL A 101 0.12 -18.03 -14.22
N GLU A 102 -0.34 -18.93 -13.35
CA GLU A 102 -0.43 -18.67 -11.92
C GLU A 102 0.94 -18.35 -11.32
N ARG A 103 1.94 -19.20 -11.60
CA ARG A 103 3.30 -19.02 -11.08
C ARG A 103 3.90 -17.70 -11.55
N ALA A 104 3.76 -17.36 -12.83
CA ALA A 104 4.30 -16.12 -13.37
C ALA A 104 3.70 -14.88 -12.68
N ILE A 105 2.38 -14.86 -12.47
CA ILE A 105 1.70 -13.73 -11.79
C ILE A 105 2.12 -13.64 -10.32
N ARG A 106 2.15 -14.75 -9.58
CA ARG A 106 2.55 -14.76 -8.17
C ARG A 106 4.01 -14.32 -7.99
N VAL A 107 4.92 -14.77 -8.85
CA VAL A 107 6.33 -14.32 -8.84
C VAL A 107 6.45 -12.83 -9.14
N GLY A 108 5.75 -12.35 -10.17
CA GLY A 108 5.77 -10.92 -10.50
C GLY A 108 5.31 -10.05 -9.32
N LEU A 109 4.24 -10.47 -8.65
CA LEU A 109 3.75 -9.79 -7.44
C LEU A 109 4.72 -9.91 -6.26
N ALA A 110 5.34 -11.07 -6.06
CA ALA A 110 6.32 -11.29 -4.99
C ALA A 110 7.58 -10.41 -5.16
N ILE A 111 8.08 -10.26 -6.39
CA ILE A 111 9.19 -9.35 -6.68
C ILE A 111 8.79 -7.91 -6.33
N LYS A 112 7.60 -7.46 -6.75
CA LYS A 112 7.14 -6.09 -6.51
C LYS A 112 6.88 -5.78 -5.03
N THR A 113 6.41 -6.77 -4.30
CA THR A 113 6.19 -6.67 -2.85
C THR A 113 7.46 -6.91 -2.05
N MET A 114 8.61 -7.01 -2.70
CA MET A 114 9.90 -7.28 -2.08
C MET A 114 9.96 -8.61 -1.28
N GLY A 115 8.99 -9.50 -1.50
CA GLY A 115 8.77 -10.71 -0.72
C GLY A 115 8.56 -10.46 0.78
N VAL A 116 8.04 -9.28 1.18
CA VAL A 116 7.86 -8.92 2.60
C VAL A 116 6.40 -8.86 3.05
N VAL A 117 5.45 -9.11 2.15
CA VAL A 117 4.01 -9.15 2.47
C VAL A 117 3.41 -10.46 1.98
N SER A 118 2.30 -10.89 2.59
CA SER A 118 1.64 -12.15 2.26
C SER A 118 0.79 -12.10 0.98
N ALA A 119 0.62 -10.93 0.36
CA ALA A 119 -0.25 -10.75 -0.81
C ALA A 119 -0.03 -11.73 -1.98
N PRO A 120 1.21 -12.14 -2.34
CA PRO A 120 1.42 -13.16 -3.37
C PRO A 120 0.85 -14.55 -3.04
N LEU A 121 0.62 -14.84 -1.75
CA LEU A 121 0.04 -16.08 -1.25
C LEU A 121 -1.43 -15.90 -0.86
N GLU A 122 -1.69 -15.02 0.10
CA GLU A 122 -3.00 -14.84 0.74
C GLU A 122 -3.85 -13.76 0.05
N GLY A 123 -3.23 -12.82 -0.66
CA GLY A 123 -3.94 -11.74 -1.34
C GLY A 123 -4.61 -12.18 -2.63
N ILE A 124 -4.11 -13.25 -3.25
CA ILE A 124 -4.70 -13.90 -4.43
C ILE A 124 -5.02 -15.34 -4.04
N SER A 125 -6.29 -15.65 -3.84
CA SER A 125 -6.69 -17.02 -3.48
C SER A 125 -6.52 -17.96 -4.66
N LYS A 126 -6.94 -17.55 -5.88
CA LYS A 126 -6.92 -18.38 -7.09
C LYS A 126 -6.68 -17.55 -8.35
N ILE A 127 -6.01 -18.16 -9.33
CA ILE A 127 -5.88 -17.62 -10.69
C ILE A 127 -6.43 -18.67 -11.65
N LEU A 128 -7.51 -18.35 -12.36
CA LEU A 128 -8.22 -19.31 -13.19
C LEU A 128 -8.32 -18.82 -14.64
N ILE A 129 -8.10 -19.73 -15.58
CA ILE A 129 -8.53 -19.56 -16.97
C ILE A 129 -9.97 -20.06 -17.03
N ARG A 130 -10.91 -19.15 -17.25
CA ARG A 130 -12.35 -19.43 -17.25
C ARG A 130 -12.91 -19.27 -18.66
N GLU A 131 -14.08 -19.84 -18.90
CA GLU A 131 -14.83 -19.69 -20.15
C GLU A 131 -16.07 -18.84 -19.92
N ASP A 132 -16.46 -18.06 -20.93
CA ASP A 132 -17.68 -17.29 -20.92
C ASP A 132 -18.87 -18.09 -21.49
N GLN A 133 -20.04 -17.45 -21.59
CA GLN A 133 -21.23 -18.06 -22.17
C GLN A 133 -21.09 -18.40 -23.67
N HIS A 134 -20.07 -17.86 -24.34
CA HIS A 134 -19.73 -18.09 -25.73
C HIS A 134 -18.49 -19.01 -25.88
N ASN A 135 -18.05 -19.65 -24.79
CA ASN A 135 -16.84 -20.49 -24.70
C ASN A 135 -15.52 -19.77 -25.00
N ASN A 136 -15.48 -18.43 -24.93
CA ASN A 136 -14.22 -17.69 -25.00
C ASN A 136 -13.49 -17.78 -23.66
N LYS A 137 -12.20 -18.11 -23.72
CA LYS A 137 -11.33 -18.15 -22.55
C LYS A 137 -10.95 -16.74 -22.10
N TYR A 138 -10.90 -16.50 -20.79
CA TYR A 138 -10.37 -15.28 -20.20
C TYR A 138 -9.68 -15.59 -18.87
N LEU A 139 -8.82 -14.67 -18.42
CA LEU A 139 -8.11 -14.80 -17.15
C LEU A 139 -8.89 -14.13 -16.01
N SER A 140 -9.05 -14.84 -14.90
CA SER A 140 -9.76 -14.41 -13.70
C SER A 140 -8.89 -14.51 -12.46
N LEU A 141 -8.78 -13.41 -11.72
CA LEU A 141 -7.98 -13.33 -10.50
C LEU A 141 -8.90 -13.19 -9.30
N TYR A 142 -8.85 -14.16 -8.37
CA TYR A 142 -9.60 -14.13 -7.13
C TYR A 142 -8.78 -13.46 -6.05
N PHE A 143 -9.17 -12.24 -5.69
CA PHE A 143 -8.54 -11.49 -4.62
C PHE A 143 -9.25 -11.70 -3.30
N ALA A 144 -8.47 -11.75 -2.22
CA ALA A 144 -8.96 -11.83 -0.85
C ALA A 144 -8.55 -10.58 -0.04
N GLY A 145 -9.18 -10.36 1.12
CA GLY A 145 -8.94 -9.21 2.00
C GLY A 145 -7.46 -8.88 2.29
N PRO A 146 -6.58 -9.88 2.51
CA PRO A 146 -5.14 -9.65 2.73
C PRO A 146 -4.42 -8.88 1.61
N ILE A 147 -5.01 -8.75 0.41
CA ILE A 147 -4.46 -7.91 -0.67
C ILE A 147 -4.26 -6.45 -0.24
N ARG A 148 -5.01 -5.97 0.76
CA ARG A 148 -4.85 -4.62 1.33
C ARG A 148 -3.41 -4.36 1.81
N ALA A 149 -2.74 -5.38 2.35
CA ALA A 149 -1.38 -5.26 2.89
C ALA A 149 -0.32 -4.98 1.82
N ALA A 150 -0.53 -5.39 0.56
CA ALA A 150 0.36 -5.05 -0.54
C ALA A 150 0.29 -3.57 -0.94
N GLY A 151 -0.78 -2.87 -0.56
CA GLY A 151 -1.06 -1.50 -0.95
C GLY A 151 -1.57 -1.38 -2.39
N GLY A 152 -2.31 -0.30 -2.65
CA GLY A 152 -3.04 -0.10 -3.90
C GLY A 152 -2.18 -0.15 -5.17
N THR A 153 -0.95 0.38 -5.14
CA THR A 153 -0.09 0.35 -6.33
C THR A 153 0.27 -1.08 -6.73
N THR A 154 0.55 -1.93 -5.75
CA THR A 154 0.97 -3.30 -5.99
C THR A 154 -0.21 -4.18 -6.38
N ALA A 155 -1.37 -3.98 -5.74
CA ALA A 155 -2.64 -4.59 -6.14
C ALA A 155 -2.99 -4.28 -7.61
N ALA A 156 -2.92 -3.00 -8.01
CA ALA A 156 -3.13 -2.58 -9.39
C ALA A 156 -2.10 -3.16 -10.36
N LEU A 157 -0.82 -3.23 -9.95
CA LEU A 157 0.21 -3.83 -10.78
C LEU A 157 -0.03 -5.33 -11.02
N CYS A 158 -0.63 -6.04 -10.07
CA CYS A 158 -1.00 -7.43 -10.27
C CYS A 158 -1.91 -7.61 -11.49
N VAL A 159 -2.88 -6.71 -11.68
CA VAL A 159 -3.78 -6.71 -12.84
C VAL A 159 -3.00 -6.41 -14.14
N LEU A 160 -2.01 -5.51 -14.07
CA LEU A 160 -1.14 -5.20 -15.21
C LEU A 160 -0.24 -6.38 -15.60
N ILE A 161 0.32 -7.07 -14.62
CA ILE A 161 1.10 -8.31 -14.82
C ILE A 161 0.20 -9.40 -15.42
N ALA A 162 -1.03 -9.54 -14.91
CA ALA A 162 -1.99 -10.50 -15.44
C ALA A 162 -2.34 -10.21 -16.91
N ASP A 163 -2.54 -8.95 -17.31
CA ASP A 163 -2.75 -8.56 -18.71
C ASP A 163 -1.53 -8.90 -19.60
N TYR A 164 -0.33 -8.69 -19.08
CA TYR A 164 0.89 -9.07 -19.79
C TYR A 164 1.02 -10.58 -19.98
N VAL A 165 0.69 -11.34 -18.93
CA VAL A 165 0.73 -12.81 -18.92
C VAL A 165 -0.31 -13.41 -19.85
N ARG A 166 -1.56 -12.91 -19.79
CA ARG A 166 -2.66 -13.41 -20.62
C ARG A 166 -2.38 -13.18 -22.10
N LYS A 167 -1.84 -12.01 -22.49
CA LYS A 167 -1.41 -11.74 -23.88
C LYS A 167 -0.34 -12.71 -24.37
N ARG A 168 0.71 -12.93 -23.58
CA ARG A 168 1.79 -13.87 -23.94
C ARG A 168 1.35 -15.33 -23.99
N SER A 169 0.28 -15.65 -23.28
CA SER A 169 -0.30 -16.98 -23.22
C SER A 169 -1.44 -17.17 -24.24
N ASN A 170 -1.67 -16.20 -25.13
CA ASN A 170 -2.77 -16.19 -26.10
C ASN A 170 -4.16 -16.38 -25.46
N ILE A 171 -4.34 -15.88 -24.24
CA ILE A 171 -5.63 -15.87 -23.56
C ILE A 171 -6.38 -14.59 -23.98
N PRO A 172 -7.61 -14.71 -24.53
CA PRO A 172 -8.42 -13.57 -24.93
C PRO A 172 -8.68 -12.56 -23.79
N LYS A 173 -9.12 -11.37 -24.19
CA LYS A 173 -9.46 -10.28 -23.26
C LYS A 173 -10.75 -10.65 -22.50
N TYR A 174 -10.80 -10.33 -21.21
CA TYR A 174 -12.06 -10.31 -20.47
C TYR A 174 -12.98 -9.21 -21.00
N GLU A 175 -14.26 -9.55 -21.18
CA GLU A 175 -15.32 -8.62 -21.54
C GLU A 175 -16.41 -8.66 -20.45
N ALA A 176 -16.57 -7.53 -19.76
CA ALA A 176 -17.52 -7.38 -18.69
C ALA A 176 -18.94 -7.25 -19.23
N THR A 177 -19.89 -7.95 -18.61
CA THR A 177 -21.32 -7.75 -18.90
C THR A 177 -21.86 -6.55 -18.13
N GLU A 178 -22.98 -5.96 -18.58
CA GLU A 178 -23.67 -4.89 -17.84
C GLU A 178 -24.03 -5.30 -16.40
N GLY A 179 -24.37 -6.58 -16.19
CA GLY A 179 -24.62 -7.13 -14.85
C GLY A 179 -23.38 -7.09 -13.97
N GLU A 180 -22.21 -7.47 -14.50
CA GLU A 180 -20.93 -7.43 -13.76
C GLU A 180 -20.47 -6.00 -13.47
N ILE A 181 -20.69 -5.08 -14.42
CA ILE A 181 -20.41 -3.66 -14.25
C ILE A 181 -21.27 -3.09 -13.12
N GLY A 182 -22.59 -3.32 -13.18
CA GLY A 182 -23.52 -2.90 -12.15
C GLY A 182 -23.21 -3.51 -10.78
N ARG A 183 -22.83 -4.79 -10.77
CA ARG A 183 -22.40 -5.51 -9.56
C ARG A 183 -21.21 -4.83 -8.88
N PHE A 184 -20.21 -4.39 -9.65
CA PHE A 184 -19.07 -3.69 -9.08
C PHE A 184 -19.42 -2.31 -8.52
N VAL A 185 -20.30 -1.56 -9.19
CA VAL A 185 -20.81 -0.28 -8.66
C VAL A 185 -21.48 -0.50 -7.30
N GLU A 186 -22.37 -1.48 -7.21
CA GLU A 186 -23.07 -1.82 -5.97
C GLU A 186 -22.09 -2.27 -4.88
N GLU A 187 -21.22 -3.25 -5.16
CA GLU A 187 -20.27 -3.79 -4.18
C GLU A 187 -19.31 -2.72 -3.64
N VAL A 188 -18.73 -1.87 -4.50
CA VAL A 188 -17.80 -0.82 -4.07
C VAL A 188 -18.49 0.17 -3.12
N LYS A 189 -19.73 0.56 -3.42
CA LYS A 189 -20.50 1.49 -2.57
C LYS A 189 -20.92 0.87 -1.25
N LEU A 190 -21.32 -0.40 -1.26
CA LEU A 190 -21.62 -1.14 -0.03
C LEU A 190 -20.37 -1.29 0.84
N TYR A 191 -19.25 -1.69 0.24
CA TYR A 191 -17.99 -1.93 0.94
C TYR A 191 -17.38 -0.65 1.54
N ASP A 192 -17.43 0.47 0.81
CA ASP A 192 -16.91 1.77 1.27
C ASP A 192 -17.59 2.24 2.57
N ARG A 193 -18.91 2.03 2.70
CA ARG A 193 -19.67 2.39 3.90
C ARG A 193 -19.19 1.66 5.16
N ARG A 194 -18.60 0.47 5.01
CA ARG A 194 -18.11 -0.35 6.13
C ARG A 194 -16.64 -0.13 6.41
N VAL A 195 -15.81 -0.18 5.36
CA VAL A 195 -14.36 -0.33 5.50
C VAL A 195 -13.60 0.97 5.21
N HIS A 196 -14.30 2.00 4.73
CA HIS A 196 -13.76 3.30 4.31
C HIS A 196 -12.60 3.15 3.33
N LEU A 197 -12.94 3.13 2.05
CA LEU A 197 -11.96 3.09 0.96
C LEU A 197 -11.16 4.40 0.91
N GLN A 198 -9.95 4.33 0.37
CA GLN A 198 -9.04 5.48 0.32
C GLN A 198 -9.40 6.49 -0.76
N TYR A 199 -10.17 6.06 -1.76
CA TYR A 199 -10.56 6.87 -2.91
C TYR A 199 -12.08 6.93 -3.02
N PRO A 200 -12.69 8.12 -2.96
CA PRO A 200 -14.14 8.28 -3.07
C PRO A 200 -14.54 8.25 -4.55
N SER A 201 -14.44 7.08 -5.20
CA SER A 201 -14.74 6.92 -6.62
C SER A 201 -16.20 7.21 -6.95
N SER A 202 -16.49 7.84 -8.08
CA SER A 202 -17.86 7.95 -8.59
C SER A 202 -18.36 6.64 -9.21
N ASN A 203 -19.68 6.56 -9.45
CA ASN A 203 -20.25 5.40 -10.15
C ASN A 203 -19.71 5.31 -11.57
N ASP A 204 -19.57 6.44 -12.26
CA ASP A 204 -19.09 6.51 -13.64
C ASP A 204 -17.62 6.09 -13.75
N GLU A 205 -16.78 6.45 -12.78
CA GLU A 205 -15.40 5.96 -12.70
C GLU A 205 -15.35 4.44 -12.56
N ILE A 206 -16.17 3.87 -11.67
CA ILE A 206 -16.24 2.41 -11.46
C ILE A 206 -16.69 1.72 -12.74
N ARG A 207 -17.79 2.19 -13.36
CA ARG A 207 -18.33 1.61 -14.59
C ARG A 207 -17.30 1.63 -15.71
N TYR A 208 -16.72 2.81 -15.95
CA TYR A 208 -15.71 3.00 -16.98
C TYR A 208 -14.50 2.08 -16.78
N ALA A 209 -14.02 1.94 -15.54
CA ALA A 209 -12.91 1.06 -15.28
C ALA A 209 -13.24 -0.41 -15.56
N VAL A 210 -14.38 -0.91 -15.08
CA VAL A 210 -14.75 -2.33 -15.24
C VAL A 210 -14.94 -2.70 -16.71
N GLU A 211 -15.54 -1.82 -17.51
CA GLU A 211 -15.71 -2.00 -18.97
C GLU A 211 -14.37 -2.15 -19.71
N HIS A 212 -13.32 -1.49 -19.22
CA HIS A 212 -12.01 -1.45 -19.88
C HIS A 212 -11.00 -2.46 -19.35
N LEU A 213 -11.30 -3.17 -18.25
CA LEU A 213 -10.40 -4.16 -17.67
C LEU A 213 -10.11 -5.31 -18.65
N PRO A 214 -8.84 -5.68 -18.87
CA PRO A 214 -8.49 -6.76 -19.78
C PRO A 214 -8.51 -8.16 -19.14
N VAL A 215 -8.63 -8.22 -17.82
CA VAL A 215 -8.71 -9.45 -17.00
C VAL A 215 -9.82 -9.29 -15.97
N GLU A 216 -10.47 -10.37 -15.60
CA GLU A 216 -11.53 -10.32 -14.58
C GLU A 216 -10.90 -10.13 -13.20
N ILE A 217 -11.26 -9.04 -12.52
CA ILE A 217 -11.05 -8.91 -11.08
C ILE A 217 -12.22 -9.64 -10.41
N ASN A 218 -11.93 -10.68 -9.65
CA ASN A 218 -12.90 -11.46 -8.91
C ASN A 218 -12.42 -11.64 -7.46
N GLY A 219 -13.14 -12.43 -6.65
CA GLY A 219 -12.74 -12.67 -5.28
C GLY A 219 -13.70 -13.56 -4.52
N ASP A 220 -13.19 -14.10 -3.41
CA ASP A 220 -14.01 -14.78 -2.41
C ASP A 220 -14.80 -13.74 -1.60
N PRO A 221 -15.97 -14.09 -1.06
CA PRO A 221 -16.75 -13.17 -0.23
C PRO A 221 -15.99 -12.86 1.06
N THR A 222 -15.93 -11.58 1.43
CA THR A 222 -15.22 -11.14 2.66
C THR A 222 -16.15 -10.49 3.68
N GLU A 223 -17.35 -10.08 3.27
CA GLU A 223 -18.38 -9.52 4.15
C GLU A 223 -19.65 -10.36 4.09
N ASP A 224 -20.44 -10.33 5.16
CA ASP A 224 -21.72 -11.04 5.21
C ASP A 224 -22.87 -10.31 4.49
N GLU A 225 -22.71 -9.03 4.17
CA GLU A 225 -23.72 -8.28 3.43
C GLU A 225 -23.85 -8.79 1.99
N GLU A 226 -25.09 -8.90 1.54
CA GLU A 226 -25.40 -9.31 0.18
C GLU A 226 -25.73 -8.12 -0.71
N VAL A 227 -25.45 -8.28 -2.00
CA VAL A 227 -25.94 -7.37 -3.03
C VAL A 227 -27.44 -7.58 -3.26
N SER A 228 -28.11 -6.49 -3.62
CA SER A 228 -29.54 -6.42 -3.85
C SER A 228 -29.89 -6.58 -5.32
N ALA A 229 -29.28 -5.80 -6.21
CA ALA A 229 -29.72 -5.70 -7.60
C ALA A 229 -29.05 -6.76 -8.50
N PHE A 230 -27.76 -7.02 -8.33
CA PHE A 230 -26.97 -7.84 -9.25
C PHE A 230 -26.62 -9.22 -8.67
N ARG A 231 -27.66 -10.01 -8.38
CA ARG A 231 -27.57 -11.36 -7.80
C ARG A 231 -27.45 -12.45 -8.87
N GLU A 232 -26.93 -13.62 -8.48
CA GLU A 232 -26.88 -14.85 -9.29
C GLU A 232 -26.25 -14.66 -10.68
N LEU A 233 -25.19 -13.85 -10.77
CA LEU A 233 -24.49 -13.62 -12.01
C LEU A 233 -23.66 -14.86 -12.41
N PRO A 234 -23.71 -15.33 -13.67
CA PRO A 234 -23.11 -16.60 -14.08
C PRO A 234 -21.61 -16.77 -13.76
N ARG A 235 -20.84 -15.68 -13.77
CA ARG A 235 -19.40 -15.71 -13.49
C ARG A 235 -19.06 -15.49 -12.01
N ILE A 236 -20.00 -14.99 -11.21
CA ILE A 236 -19.80 -14.61 -9.80
C ILE A 236 -20.56 -15.59 -8.90
N LYS A 237 -19.81 -16.48 -8.24
CA LYS A 237 -20.35 -17.61 -7.45
C LYS A 237 -20.98 -17.22 -6.10
N THR A 238 -21.11 -15.93 -5.81
CA THR A 238 -21.59 -15.43 -4.50
C THR A 238 -22.41 -14.18 -4.68
N ASN A 239 -23.40 -13.97 -3.79
CA ASN A 239 -24.12 -12.71 -3.67
C ASN A 239 -23.55 -11.80 -2.58
N LYS A 240 -22.55 -12.27 -1.82
CA LYS A 240 -21.88 -11.48 -0.80
C LYS A 240 -20.81 -10.55 -1.40
N ILE A 241 -20.47 -9.49 -0.68
CA ILE A 241 -19.46 -8.51 -1.11
C ILE A 241 -18.07 -9.16 -1.16
N ARG A 242 -17.37 -8.94 -2.28
CA ARG A 242 -16.00 -9.41 -2.53
C ARG A 242 -15.00 -8.28 -2.25
N GLY A 243 -14.69 -8.04 -0.97
CA GLY A 243 -13.88 -6.89 -0.54
C GLY A 243 -12.48 -6.84 -1.16
N GLY A 244 -11.85 -8.01 -1.41
CA GLY A 244 -10.58 -8.07 -2.13
C GLY A 244 -10.67 -7.47 -3.54
N ALA A 245 -11.75 -7.79 -4.28
CA ALA A 245 -12.02 -7.23 -5.60
C ALA A 245 -12.28 -5.72 -5.52
N CYS A 246 -13.08 -5.27 -4.54
CA CYS A 246 -13.34 -3.84 -4.31
C CYS A 246 -12.05 -3.04 -4.03
N LEU A 247 -11.15 -3.58 -3.20
CA LEU A 247 -9.87 -2.95 -2.88
C LEU A 247 -8.97 -2.82 -4.10
N VAL A 248 -8.86 -3.88 -4.92
CA VAL A 248 -8.01 -3.86 -6.12
C VAL A 248 -8.56 -2.88 -7.15
N LEU A 249 -9.88 -2.86 -7.36
CA LEU A 249 -10.51 -1.91 -8.29
C LEU A 249 -10.37 -0.47 -7.79
N ASN A 250 -10.83 -0.18 -6.57
CA ASN A 250 -10.95 1.18 -6.07
C ASN A 250 -9.62 1.77 -5.58
N ASP A 251 -9.02 1.15 -4.57
CA ASP A 251 -7.78 1.63 -3.95
C ASP A 251 -6.54 1.30 -4.80
N GLY A 252 -6.69 0.37 -5.75
CA GLY A 252 -5.71 0.03 -6.76
C GLY A 252 -5.92 0.79 -8.07
N ILE A 253 -6.72 0.23 -8.98
CA ILE A 253 -6.86 0.71 -10.37
C ILE A 253 -7.24 2.19 -10.42
N LEU A 254 -8.33 2.58 -9.75
CA LEU A 254 -8.83 3.97 -9.77
C LEU A 254 -7.87 4.92 -9.07
N LEU A 255 -7.58 4.71 -7.78
CA LEU A 255 -6.73 5.58 -6.98
C LEU A 255 -5.30 5.73 -7.55
N LYS A 256 -4.77 4.67 -8.18
CA LYS A 256 -3.38 4.64 -8.70
C LYS A 256 -3.31 4.75 -10.21
N ALA A 257 -4.40 5.10 -10.91
CA ALA A 257 -4.43 5.21 -12.36
C ALA A 257 -3.25 6.01 -12.97
N PRO A 258 -2.84 7.20 -12.44
CA PRO A 258 -1.71 7.93 -13.01
C PRO A 258 -0.38 7.18 -12.90
N LYS A 259 -0.17 6.48 -11.77
CA LYS A 259 1.06 5.71 -11.54
C LYS A 259 1.05 4.43 -12.38
N LEU A 260 -0.10 3.77 -12.49
CA LEU A 260 -0.28 2.57 -13.30
C LEU A 260 -0.06 2.86 -14.79
N LEU A 261 -0.60 3.98 -15.30
CA LEU A 261 -0.39 4.44 -16.68
C LEU A 261 1.09 4.68 -16.97
N LYS A 262 1.81 5.34 -16.05
CA LYS A 262 3.26 5.56 -16.19
C LYS A 262 4.03 4.24 -16.27
N ILE A 263 3.67 3.25 -15.45
CA ILE A 263 4.31 1.92 -15.49
C ILE A 263 3.99 1.23 -16.83
N ALA A 264 2.73 1.25 -17.27
CA ALA A 264 2.31 0.68 -18.54
C ALA A 264 3.08 1.29 -19.72
N GLN A 265 3.25 2.61 -19.76
CA GLN A 265 4.03 3.31 -20.79
C GLN A 265 5.52 2.94 -20.74
N ASN A 266 6.13 2.97 -19.55
CA ASN A 266 7.54 2.60 -19.38
C ASN A 266 7.82 1.17 -19.84
N MET A 267 6.88 0.26 -19.58
CA MET A 267 6.97 -1.14 -19.96
C MET A 267 6.38 -1.45 -21.34
N LYS A 268 5.99 -0.42 -22.11
CA LYS A 268 5.42 -0.52 -23.45
C LYS A 268 4.22 -1.48 -23.53
N LEU A 269 3.34 -1.41 -22.53
CA LEU A 269 2.13 -2.23 -22.44
C LEU A 269 0.96 -1.53 -23.14
N GLU A 270 0.47 -2.15 -24.20
CA GLU A 270 -0.66 -1.65 -24.99
C GLU A 270 -2.00 -1.86 -24.28
N GLY A 271 -3.01 -1.04 -24.61
CA GLY A 271 -4.38 -1.20 -24.12
C GLY A 271 -4.68 -0.58 -22.75
N TRP A 272 -3.76 0.21 -22.17
CA TRP A 272 -3.94 0.87 -20.86
C TRP A 272 -4.11 2.40 -20.93
N ASN A 273 -4.18 2.98 -22.14
CA ASN A 273 -4.33 4.43 -22.32
C ASN A 273 -5.65 4.98 -21.74
N TRP A 274 -6.67 4.13 -21.57
CA TRP A 274 -7.95 4.49 -20.96
C TRP A 274 -7.81 4.99 -19.52
N LEU A 275 -6.76 4.58 -18.79
CA LEU A 275 -6.48 5.09 -17.44
C LEU A 275 -6.32 6.61 -17.40
N GLY A 276 -5.87 7.23 -18.50
CA GLY A 276 -5.76 8.69 -18.61
C GLY A 276 -7.12 9.40 -18.58
N LYS A 277 -8.18 8.75 -19.09
CA LYS A 277 -9.54 9.30 -19.16
C LYS A 277 -10.25 9.32 -17.80
N LEU A 278 -9.86 8.46 -16.86
CA LEU A 278 -10.43 8.44 -15.50
C LEU A 278 -10.35 9.81 -14.82
N LYS A 279 -9.26 10.56 -15.05
CA LYS A 279 -9.11 11.90 -14.48
C LYS A 279 -10.15 12.89 -15.02
N GLU A 280 -10.53 12.76 -16.29
CA GLU A 280 -11.55 13.62 -16.91
C GLU A 280 -12.94 13.29 -16.38
N ILE A 281 -13.22 12.01 -16.15
CA ILE A 281 -14.48 11.54 -15.55
C ILE A 281 -14.60 12.08 -14.12
N ALA A 282 -13.57 11.91 -13.29
CA ALA A 282 -13.53 12.43 -11.92
C ALA A 282 -13.76 13.96 -11.87
N GLN A 283 -13.20 14.71 -12.82
CA GLN A 283 -13.37 16.18 -12.89
C GLN A 283 -14.76 16.62 -13.36
N LYS A 284 -15.44 15.84 -14.19
CA LYS A 284 -16.82 16.13 -14.58
C LYS A 284 -17.76 16.01 -13.39
N ASP A 285 -17.55 15.02 -12.54
CA ASP A 285 -18.33 14.83 -11.30
C ASP A 285 -18.03 15.92 -10.25
N GLU A 286 -16.78 16.37 -10.13
CA GLU A 286 -16.44 17.51 -9.24
C GLU A 286 -17.09 18.83 -9.70
N LYS A 287 -17.25 19.07 -11.01
CA LYS A 287 -17.91 20.28 -11.55
C LYS A 287 -19.41 20.31 -11.30
N VAL A 288 -20.06 19.18 -11.05
CA VAL A 288 -21.47 19.13 -10.66
C VAL A 288 -21.65 19.51 -9.18
N ASN A 289 -20.62 19.35 -8.34
CA ASN A 289 -20.68 19.63 -6.90
C ASN A 289 -19.91 20.88 -6.43
N LYS A 290 -19.25 21.63 -7.32
CA LYS A 290 -18.59 22.90 -7.02
C LYS A 290 -18.80 23.94 -8.11
N ARG A 291 -19.93 24.66 -8.01
CA ARG A 291 -19.98 26.06 -8.43
C ARG A 291 -19.44 26.87 -7.26
N ASP A 292 -18.13 27.12 -7.29
CA ASP A 292 -17.47 28.34 -6.83
C ASP A 292 -15.96 28.08 -6.68
N ASP A 293 -15.18 29.10 -7.02
CA ASP A 293 -13.72 29.20 -6.93
C ASP A 293 -12.90 28.73 -8.14
N LEU A 294 -13.08 29.46 -9.25
CA LEU A 294 -12.00 29.70 -10.22
C LEU A 294 -11.34 31.03 -9.86
N GLU A 295 -10.05 31.04 -9.51
CA GLU A 295 -9.07 31.92 -10.17
C GLU A 295 -7.60 31.79 -9.71
N SER A 296 -6.74 32.00 -10.71
CA SER A 296 -5.37 32.53 -10.68
C SER A 296 -4.18 31.61 -10.34
N LYS A 297 -3.45 31.23 -11.41
CA LYS A 297 -2.04 30.82 -11.40
C LYS A 297 -1.16 32.06 -11.67
N SER A 298 -0.27 32.43 -10.74
CA SER A 298 1.04 33.06 -11.04
C SER A 298 1.79 33.53 -9.78
N THR A 299 2.12 32.58 -8.90
CA THR A 299 3.21 32.56 -7.89
C THR A 299 2.93 31.29 -7.07
N ILE A 300 3.94 30.56 -6.60
CA ILE A 300 3.70 29.36 -5.76
C ILE A 300 3.19 29.84 -4.39
N LYS A 301 1.95 30.31 -4.31
CA LYS A 301 1.28 30.66 -3.06
C LYS A 301 0.87 29.34 -2.43
N ILE A 302 1.61 28.95 -1.39
CA ILE A 302 1.29 27.78 -0.57
C ILE A 302 -0.06 28.05 0.10
N SER A 303 -1.13 27.44 -0.41
CA SER A 303 -2.45 27.54 0.19
C SER A 303 -2.58 26.62 1.43
N PRO A 304 -3.27 27.07 2.48
CA PRO A 304 -3.56 26.24 3.64
C PRO A 304 -4.36 24.99 3.24
N ASN A 305 -4.02 23.84 3.83
CA ASN A 305 -4.69 22.56 3.54
C ASN A 305 -5.44 22.03 4.78
N SER A 306 -6.78 22.03 4.72
CA SER A 306 -7.64 21.56 5.82
C SER A 306 -7.89 20.05 5.85
N LYS A 307 -7.33 19.25 4.92
CA LYS A 307 -7.60 17.80 4.83
C LYS A 307 -7.24 17.01 6.10
N TYR A 308 -6.31 17.45 6.92
CA TYR A 308 -5.98 16.74 8.17
C TYR A 308 -7.03 16.95 9.28
N VAL A 309 -7.88 17.98 9.12
CA VAL A 309 -8.93 18.42 10.05
C VAL A 309 -10.32 17.91 9.63
N SER A 310 -10.50 17.43 8.39
CA SER A 310 -11.83 17.00 7.90
C SER A 310 -12.40 15.78 8.62
N ASP A 311 -11.55 14.90 9.14
CA ASP A 311 -11.94 13.63 9.74
C ASP A 311 -11.69 13.61 11.26
N ILE A 312 -11.98 14.71 11.95
CA ILE A 312 -11.81 14.76 13.42
C ILE A 312 -12.85 13.85 14.06
N ILE A 313 -12.34 12.84 14.78
CA ILE A 313 -13.12 11.96 15.64
C ILE A 313 -13.04 12.50 17.06
N ALA A 314 -14.10 12.30 17.85
CA ALA A 314 -14.09 12.60 19.28
C ALA A 314 -12.84 11.99 19.96
N GLY A 315 -12.18 12.79 20.82
CA GLY A 315 -10.95 12.39 21.52
C GLY A 315 -9.65 12.65 20.77
N ARG A 316 -9.69 13.16 19.53
CA ARG A 316 -8.48 13.59 18.80
C ARG A 316 -8.36 15.12 18.80
N PRO A 317 -7.45 15.72 19.60
CA PRO A 317 -7.31 17.17 19.65
C PRO A 317 -6.70 17.74 18.36
N VAL A 318 -7.11 18.96 18.02
CA VAL A 318 -6.47 19.76 16.97
C VAL A 318 -5.44 20.66 17.62
N PHE A 319 -4.16 20.38 17.39
CA PHE A 319 -3.08 21.17 17.99
C PHE A 319 -2.89 22.53 17.32
N SER A 320 -3.16 22.65 16.02
CA SER A 320 -3.11 23.92 15.30
C SER A 320 -4.02 23.87 14.07
N HIS A 321 -4.51 25.04 13.65
CA HIS A 321 -5.24 25.21 12.38
C HIS A 321 -4.27 25.39 11.20
N PRO A 322 -4.71 25.11 9.96
CA PRO A 322 -3.84 25.15 8.79
C PRO A 322 -3.13 26.50 8.66
N SER A 323 -1.80 26.48 8.54
CA SER A 323 -0.96 27.67 8.38
C SER A 323 -1.19 28.79 9.42
N LYS A 324 -1.67 28.47 10.63
CA LYS A 324 -1.93 29.45 11.69
C LYS A 324 -0.65 29.85 12.44
N ILE A 325 -0.42 31.17 12.56
CA ILE A 325 0.66 31.72 13.40
C ILE A 325 0.43 31.30 14.86
N GLY A 326 1.48 30.84 15.54
CA GLY A 326 1.38 30.22 16.87
C GLY A 326 1.33 28.69 16.85
N GLY A 327 1.09 28.10 15.67
CA GLY A 327 1.21 26.66 15.45
C GLY A 327 2.65 26.14 15.56
N HIS A 328 2.84 24.87 15.15
CA HIS A 328 4.18 24.27 15.09
C HIS A 328 5.03 24.98 14.05
N ARG A 329 6.18 25.49 14.47
CA ARG A 329 7.11 26.20 13.58
C ARG A 329 7.96 25.19 12.83
N MET A 330 7.86 25.24 11.51
CA MET A 330 8.59 24.33 10.63
C MET A 330 10.10 24.62 10.65
N ARG A 331 10.91 23.59 10.94
CA ARG A 331 12.36 23.62 10.81
C ARG A 331 12.83 22.45 9.95
N TYR A 332 13.47 22.75 8.82
CA TYR A 332 14.09 21.70 8.02
C TYR A 332 15.29 21.10 8.76
N GLY A 333 15.31 19.77 8.86
CA GLY A 333 16.39 19.06 9.51
C GLY A 333 16.04 17.60 9.74
N ARG A 334 17.05 16.81 10.07
CA ARG A 334 16.92 15.40 10.43
C ARG A 334 17.68 15.16 11.72
N SER A 335 16.98 14.68 12.74
CA SER A 335 17.59 14.28 14.01
C SER A 335 17.96 12.79 13.94
N ARG A 336 18.87 12.37 14.84
CA ARG A 336 19.31 10.97 14.98
C ARG A 336 18.16 9.96 15.14
N ASN A 337 17.05 10.39 15.73
CA ASN A 337 15.89 9.56 16.06
C ASN A 337 14.68 9.75 15.14
N THR A 338 14.68 10.74 14.24
CA THR A 338 13.52 11.02 13.37
C THR A 338 13.47 10.13 12.12
N GLY A 339 14.50 9.29 11.91
CA GLY A 339 14.47 8.24 10.89
C GLY A 339 14.13 8.79 9.49
N LEU A 340 13.21 8.12 8.78
CA LEU A 340 12.76 8.49 7.44
C LEU A 340 11.49 9.36 7.43
N ALA A 341 10.54 9.06 8.32
CA ALA A 341 9.16 9.60 8.26
C ALA A 341 8.65 10.14 9.61
N ALA A 342 9.47 10.13 10.65
CA ALA A 342 9.13 10.75 11.93
C ALA A 342 9.53 12.24 11.93
N ALA A 343 8.83 13.03 12.71
CA ALA A 343 9.09 14.44 12.91
C ALA A 343 9.61 14.69 14.32
N GLY A 344 10.47 15.69 14.46
CA GLY A 344 10.99 16.12 15.75
C GLY A 344 10.03 17.11 16.40
N LEU A 345 9.70 16.90 17.67
CA LEU A 345 8.97 17.87 18.48
C LEU A 345 9.71 18.10 19.80
N HIS A 346 9.66 19.34 20.31
CA HIS A 346 10.33 19.66 21.56
C HIS A 346 9.62 18.97 22.73
N PRO A 347 10.34 18.29 23.65
CA PRO A 347 9.71 17.57 24.78
C PRO A 347 8.86 18.47 25.69
N ALA A 348 9.21 19.76 25.79
CA ALA A 348 8.38 20.71 26.53
C ALA A 348 7.02 20.96 25.85
N THR A 349 6.94 20.99 24.52
CA THR A 349 5.67 21.11 23.80
C THR A 349 4.76 19.91 24.08
N MET A 350 5.33 18.70 24.09
CA MET A 350 4.59 17.49 24.45
C MET A 350 3.95 17.60 25.84
N ALA A 351 4.70 18.11 26.82
CA ALA A 351 4.23 18.27 28.18
C ALA A 351 3.22 19.42 28.35
N VAL A 352 3.42 20.54 27.65
CA VAL A 352 2.48 21.69 27.65
C VAL A 352 1.15 21.33 27.00
N LEU A 353 1.13 20.35 26.10
CA LEU A 353 -0.08 19.80 25.48
C LEU A 353 -0.69 18.64 26.29
N ASP A 354 -0.59 18.71 27.62
CA ASP A 354 -1.16 17.73 28.57
C ASP A 354 -0.73 16.28 28.31
N GLY A 355 0.46 16.09 27.71
CA GLY A 355 0.97 14.76 27.38
C GLY A 355 0.19 14.03 26.28
N PHE A 356 -0.76 14.65 25.59
CA PHE A 356 -1.48 14.03 24.46
C PHE A 356 -0.53 13.58 23.35
N ILE A 357 0.54 14.36 23.12
CA ILE A 357 1.60 13.98 22.18
C ILE A 357 2.70 13.27 22.98
N ALA A 358 2.73 11.94 22.89
CA ALA A 358 3.77 11.12 23.45
C ALA A 358 4.81 10.71 22.38
N ILE A 359 5.88 10.08 22.83
CA ILE A 359 6.89 9.50 21.93
C ILE A 359 6.22 8.39 21.11
N GLY A 360 6.25 8.51 19.79
CA GLY A 360 5.61 7.58 18.87
C GLY A 360 4.21 8.00 18.42
N THR A 361 3.55 8.96 19.07
CA THR A 361 2.20 9.42 18.70
C THR A 361 2.18 9.82 17.22
N GLN A 362 1.23 9.26 16.47
CA GLN A 362 1.03 9.62 15.07
C GLN A 362 0.19 10.89 14.98
N LEU A 363 0.76 11.96 14.42
CA LEU A 363 0.04 13.17 14.08
C LEU A 363 -0.36 13.14 12.60
N ARG A 364 -1.60 13.51 12.31
CA ARG A 364 -1.98 13.96 10.96
C ARG A 364 -1.50 15.40 10.81
N ILE A 365 -0.78 15.68 9.74
CA ILE A 365 -0.12 16.97 9.52
C ILE A 365 -0.61 17.60 8.23
N GLU A 366 -0.53 18.93 8.18
CA GLU A 366 -0.76 19.67 6.96
C GLU A 366 0.35 19.39 5.94
N ARG A 367 1.61 19.47 6.39
CA ARG A 367 2.84 19.37 5.57
C ARG A 367 4.04 18.98 6.46
N PRO A 368 5.08 18.32 5.93
CA PRO A 368 5.13 17.64 4.64
C PRO A 368 4.50 16.23 4.74
N GLY A 369 3.59 15.89 3.82
CA GLY A 369 2.92 14.59 3.81
C GLY A 369 1.59 14.57 4.56
N LYS A 370 1.08 13.36 4.84
CA LYS A 370 -0.25 13.17 5.48
C LYS A 370 -0.16 12.96 6.99
N SER A 371 0.89 12.30 7.44
CA SER A 371 1.06 11.92 8.84
C SER A 371 2.52 11.73 9.17
N THR A 372 2.86 11.86 10.45
CA THR A 372 4.20 11.63 10.97
C THR A 372 4.12 11.04 12.37
N SER A 373 5.11 10.23 12.74
CA SER A 373 5.28 9.81 14.14
C SER A 373 6.19 10.81 14.85
N ILE A 374 5.89 11.11 16.10
CA ILE A 374 6.62 12.14 16.84
C ILE A 374 7.78 11.56 17.64
N CYS A 375 8.94 12.19 17.50
CA CYS A 375 10.16 11.88 18.25
C CYS A 375 10.64 13.12 19.02
N PRO A 376 11.16 12.95 20.25
CA PRO A 376 11.64 14.07 21.04
C PRO A 376 12.95 14.62 20.48
N VAL A 377 13.01 15.93 20.25
CA VAL A 377 14.22 16.64 19.85
C VAL A 377 14.38 17.87 20.74
N ASN A 378 15.41 17.90 21.58
CA ASN A 378 15.64 18.98 22.56
C ASN A 378 16.51 20.13 22.04
N SER A 379 17.05 20.01 20.82
CA SER A 379 17.87 21.06 20.18
C SER A 379 17.06 22.07 19.35
N ILE A 380 15.75 21.84 19.19
CA ILE A 380 14.84 22.75 18.49
C ILE A 380 14.20 23.73 19.47
N GLU A 381 13.43 24.68 18.95
CA GLU A 381 12.86 25.71 19.82
C GLU A 381 11.70 25.16 20.67
N PRO A 382 11.66 25.51 21.96
CA PRO A 382 10.57 25.18 22.86
C PRO A 382 9.31 26.05 22.65
N PRO A 383 8.17 25.68 23.25
CA PRO A 383 6.98 26.50 23.23
C PRO A 383 7.14 27.77 24.07
N ILE A 384 6.32 28.77 23.76
CA ILE A 384 6.19 30.02 24.50
C ILE A 384 4.76 30.11 25.03
N VAL A 385 4.61 30.33 26.33
CA VAL A 385 3.31 30.38 27.01
C VAL A 385 3.12 31.67 27.77
N LYS A 386 1.86 32.03 28.01
CA LYS A 386 1.45 33.08 28.92
C LYS A 386 0.88 32.44 30.19
N LEU A 387 1.39 32.84 31.34
CA LEU A 387 0.93 32.36 32.64
C LEU A 387 -0.29 33.15 33.13
N LYS A 388 -1.01 32.61 34.12
CA LYS A 388 -2.17 33.26 34.77
C LYS A 388 -1.83 34.63 35.37
N ASN A 389 -0.59 34.82 35.84
CA ASN A 389 -0.09 36.09 36.35
C ASN A 389 0.26 37.13 35.25
N GLY A 390 0.08 36.79 33.97
CA GLY A 390 0.37 37.67 32.83
C GLY A 390 1.79 37.57 32.27
N SER A 391 2.71 36.87 32.95
CA SER A 391 4.09 36.69 32.48
C SER A 391 4.15 35.80 31.24
N VAL A 392 5.07 36.11 30.32
CA VAL A 392 5.34 35.29 29.13
C VAL A 392 6.65 34.55 29.33
N VAL A 393 6.61 33.22 29.23
CA VAL A 393 7.75 32.34 29.54
C VAL A 393 8.00 31.38 28.39
N ARG A 394 9.28 31.24 28.03
CA ARG A 394 9.76 30.20 27.12
C ARG A 394 10.08 28.93 27.91
N ILE A 395 9.38 27.82 27.63
CA ILE A 395 9.49 26.60 28.42
C ILE A 395 10.53 25.65 27.82
N SER A 396 11.76 25.74 28.30
CA SER A 396 12.93 25.06 27.72
C SER A 396 13.08 23.57 28.05
N SER A 397 12.28 23.02 28.98
CA SER A 397 12.38 21.61 29.35
C SER A 397 11.04 20.98 29.71
N ALA A 398 10.93 19.65 29.58
CA ALA A 398 9.74 18.91 29.99
C ALA A 398 9.49 18.99 31.51
N LYS A 399 10.55 19.16 32.32
CA LYS A 399 10.43 19.34 33.77
C LYS A 399 9.75 20.69 34.08
N GLN A 400 10.27 21.77 33.50
CA GLN A 400 9.71 23.11 33.62
C GLN A 400 8.25 23.17 33.12
N ALA A 401 7.95 22.46 32.02
CA ALA A 401 6.59 22.36 31.48
C ALA A 401 5.61 21.76 32.48
N LYS A 402 6.00 20.71 33.20
CA LYS A 402 5.17 20.05 34.20
C LYS A 402 4.94 20.92 35.44
N GLU A 403 5.99 21.59 35.91
CA GLU A 403 5.92 22.49 37.08
C GLU A 403 4.95 23.66 36.82
N LEU A 404 5.04 24.27 35.64
CA LEU A 404 4.21 25.43 35.29
C LEU A 404 2.85 25.06 34.68
N PHE A 405 2.56 23.78 34.43
CA PHE A 405 1.40 23.35 33.64
C PHE A 405 0.08 23.95 34.14
N GLN A 406 -0.15 23.91 35.46
CA GLN A 406 -1.37 24.43 36.09
C GLN A 406 -1.47 25.97 36.05
N ASP A 407 -0.35 26.66 35.84
CA ASP A 407 -0.27 28.12 35.77
C ASP A 407 -0.36 28.65 34.35
N ILE A 408 -0.35 27.78 33.33
CA ILE A 408 -0.50 28.18 31.93
C ILE A 408 -1.93 28.70 31.70
N LYS A 409 -2.03 29.95 31.24
CA LYS A 409 -3.30 30.56 30.80
C LYS A 409 -3.52 30.35 29.31
N GLU A 410 -2.46 30.50 28.51
CA GLU A 410 -2.53 30.46 27.05
C GLU A 410 -1.19 29.99 26.46
N ILE A 411 -1.24 29.15 25.43
CA ILE A 411 -0.05 28.75 24.66
C ILE A 411 0.03 29.68 23.45
N LEU A 412 1.05 30.54 23.42
CA LEU A 412 1.22 31.53 22.36
C LEU A 412 1.87 30.91 21.12
N PHE A 413 2.89 30.07 21.34
CA PHE A 413 3.61 29.37 20.29
C PHE A 413 3.92 27.94 20.71
N LEU A 414 3.65 26.98 19.84
CA LEU A 414 3.91 25.56 20.09
C LEU A 414 5.39 25.15 19.92
N GLY A 415 6.23 26.05 19.41
CA GLY A 415 7.65 25.80 19.16
C GLY A 415 7.98 25.52 17.69
#